data_AF-A0A662T380-F1
#
_entry.id   AF-A0A662T380-F1
#
_cell.length_a   1.000
_cell.length_b   1.000
_cell.length_c   1.000
_cell.angle_alpha   90.00
_cell.angle_beta   90.00
_cell.angle_gamma   90.00
#
_symmetry.space_group_name_H-M   'P 1'
#
loop_
_entity.id
_entity.type
_entity.pdbx_description
1 polymer ?
#
loop_
_entity_poly.entity_id
_entity_poly.type
_entity_poly.pdbx_seq_one_letter_code
_entity_poly.pdbx_strand_id
1 'polypeptide(L)' 'MREIMGAHSTNTASGAFSVTSPTVYAFKKEKMIGSAKNAIISGYFSDMLKNYVMQGGKVRYVDFLVAPMIAFKGLNVILA' A
#
# COMPACT_ATOMS: atom_id res chain seq x y z
N MET A 1 3.89 14.33 4.82
CA MET A 1 3.78 12.91 5.23
C MET A 1 2.54 12.32 4.57
N ARG A 2 2.66 11.18 3.89
CA ARG A 2 1.50 10.41 3.41
C ARG A 2 1.59 9.06 4.08
N GLU A 3 1.31 9.09 5.38
CA GLU A 3 1.46 7.98 6.30
C GLU A 3 0.33 6.97 6.12
N ILE A 4 0.63 5.72 6.47
CA ILE A 4 -0.38 4.75 6.90
C ILE A 4 -0.93 5.32 8.21
N MET A 5 -1.99 6.13 8.12
CA MET A 5 -2.65 6.69 9.29
C MET A 5 -3.90 5.87 9.59
N GLY A 6 -3.85 5.11 10.68
CA GLY A 6 -5.00 4.34 11.18
C GLY A 6 -4.59 3.03 11.87
N ALA A 7 -5.61 2.22 12.17
CA ALA A 7 -5.42 0.89 12.72
C ALA A 7 -4.53 0.06 11.78
N HIS A 8 -3.43 -0.43 12.32
CA HIS A 8 -2.54 -1.35 11.64
C HIS A 8 -2.38 -2.58 12.52
N SER A 9 -2.64 -3.75 11.96
CA SER A 9 -2.33 -5.02 12.61
C SER A 9 -1.30 -5.75 11.77
N THR A 10 -0.34 -6.37 12.44
CA THR A 10 0.68 -7.18 11.78
C THR A 10 0.97 -8.37 12.67
N ASN A 11 0.91 -9.56 12.08
CA ASN A 11 1.38 -10.78 12.70
C ASN A 11 2.72 -11.13 12.04
N THR A 12 3.82 -10.92 12.75
CA THR A 12 5.17 -11.17 12.22
C THR A 12 5.48 -12.65 12.03
N ALA A 13 4.83 -13.55 12.78
CA ALA A 13 5.02 -14.99 12.65
C ALA A 13 4.40 -15.54 11.35
N SER A 14 3.22 -15.03 10.96
CA SER A 14 2.56 -15.44 9.71
C SER A 14 2.81 -14.50 8.53
N GLY A 15 3.27 -13.28 8.79
CA GLY A 15 3.38 -12.21 7.80
C GLY A 15 2.05 -11.57 7.43
N ALA A 16 0.95 -11.88 8.13
CA ALA A 16 -0.35 -11.26 7.87
C ALA A 16 -0.35 -9.78 8.28
N PHE A 17 -0.91 -8.91 7.44
CA PHE A 17 -1.04 -7.48 7.72
C PHE A 17 -2.41 -6.94 7.31
N SER A 18 -2.81 -5.86 7.99
CA SER A 18 -3.94 -5.00 7.63
C SER A 18 -3.58 -3.58 7.96
N VAL A 19 -3.65 -2.66 6.99
CA VAL A 19 -3.26 -1.27 7.14
C VAL A 19 -4.30 -0.34 6.54
N THR A 20 -4.60 0.77 7.21
CA THR A 20 -5.52 1.79 6.71
C THR A 20 -4.75 2.94 6.03
N SER A 21 -5.22 3.33 4.85
CA SER A 21 -4.80 4.55 4.15
C SER A 21 -5.93 5.58 4.19
N PRO A 22 -5.71 6.79 4.72
CA PRO A 22 -6.76 7.81 4.83
C PRO A 22 -7.20 8.36 3.47
N THR A 23 -6.38 8.23 2.43
CA THR A 23 -6.70 8.71 1.09
C THR A 23 -6.09 7.82 0.03
N VAL A 24 -6.94 7.31 -0.86
CA VAL A 24 -6.52 6.55 -2.05
C VAL A 24 -7.05 7.20 -3.32
N TYR A 25 -6.32 6.98 -4.41
CA TYR A 25 -6.71 7.45 -5.75
C TYR A 25 -6.88 6.26 -6.67
N ALA A 26 -7.98 6.26 -7.42
CA ALA A 26 -8.26 5.24 -8.43
C ALA A 26 -7.81 5.73 -9.80
N PHE A 27 -7.15 4.85 -10.55
CA PHE A 27 -6.69 5.11 -11.91
C PHE A 27 -7.29 4.08 -12.87
N LYS A 28 -7.71 4.53 -14.06
CA LYS A 28 -8.16 3.67 -15.16
C LYS A 28 -7.51 4.15 -16.46
N LYS A 29 -6.78 3.25 -17.15
CA LYS A 29 -6.04 3.57 -18.38
C LYS A 29 -5.26 4.89 -18.25
N GLU A 30 -4.41 4.96 -17.24
CA GLU A 30 -3.53 6.10 -16.91
C GLU A 30 -4.24 7.38 -16.44
N LYS A 31 -5.57 7.44 -16.45
CA LYS A 31 -6.33 8.59 -15.95
C LYS A 31 -6.79 8.37 -14.52
N MET A 32 -6.56 9.36 -13.65
CA MET A 32 -7.18 9.37 -12.32
C MET A 32 -8.68 9.57 -12.50
N ILE A 33 -9.48 8.63 -12.00
CA ILE A 33 -10.94 8.66 -12.11
C ILE A 33 -11.63 9.15 -10.84
N GLY A 34 -10.89 9.24 -9.72
CA GLY A 34 -11.41 9.75 -8.48
C GLY A 34 -10.54 9.41 -7.27
N SER A 35 -11.03 9.80 -6.11
CA SER A 35 -10.45 9.50 -4.80
C SER A 35 -11.47 8.84 -3.91
N ALA A 36 -11.02 7.92 -3.06
CA ALA A 36 -11.80 7.43 -1.93
C ALA A 36 -11.11 7.81 -0.62
N LYS A 37 -11.92 8.07 0.40
CA LYS A 37 -11.46 8.18 1.78
C LYS A 37 -11.41 6.76 2.35
N ASN A 38 -10.45 6.50 3.24
CA ASN A 38 -10.30 5.26 3.99
C ASN A 38 -10.31 3.98 3.14
N ALA A 39 -9.12 3.50 2.78
CA ALA A 39 -8.97 2.16 2.23
C ALA A 39 -8.19 1.28 3.19
N ILE A 40 -8.63 0.04 3.35
CA ILE A 40 -7.90 -1.00 4.06
C ILE A 40 -7.18 -1.86 3.03
N ILE A 41 -5.88 -2.05 3.22
CA ILE A 41 -5.04 -2.95 2.44
C ILE A 41 -4.67 -4.11 3.36
N SER A 42 -4.95 -5.34 2.93
CA SER A 42 -4.71 -6.52 3.76
C SER A 42 -4.13 -7.68 2.96
N GLY A 43 -3.43 -8.58 3.64
CA GLY A 43 -2.93 -9.81 3.03
C GLY A 43 -1.73 -10.37 3.78
N TYR A 44 -0.93 -11.19 3.09
CA TYR A 44 0.33 -11.70 3.58
C TYR A 44 1.48 -10.94 2.92
N PHE A 45 2.45 -10.50 3.71
CA PHE A 45 3.57 -9.67 3.25
C PHE A 45 4.43 -10.41 2.21
N SER A 46 4.65 -11.71 2.41
CA SER A 46 5.37 -12.56 1.45
C SER A 46 4.70 -12.60 0.07
N ASP A 47 3.38 -12.68 0.04
CA ASP A 47 2.62 -12.70 -1.22
C ASP A 47 2.55 -11.32 -1.87
N MET A 48 2.50 -10.25 -1.08
CA MET A 48 2.66 -8.89 -1.61
C MET A 48 4.01 -8.76 -2.32
N LEU A 49 5.11 -9.17 -1.69
CA LEU A 49 6.45 -9.07 -2.27
C LEU A 49 6.60 -9.87 -3.58
N LYS A 50 6.02 -11.08 -3.65
CA LYS A 50 5.99 -11.89 -4.89
C LYS A 50 5.23 -11.21 -6.03
N ASN A 51 4.29 -10.32 -5.70
CA ASN A 51 3.46 -9.58 -6.65
C ASN A 51 4.03 -8.19 -6.99
N TYR A 52 5.31 -7.95 -6.71
CA TYR A 52 6.02 -6.77 -7.20
C TYR A 52 5.89 -6.65 -8.73
N VAL A 53 5.58 -5.44 -9.20
CA VAL A 53 5.46 -5.13 -10.64
C VAL A 53 6.61 -4.23 -11.07
N MET A 54 6.75 -3.08 -10.41
CA MET A 54 7.74 -2.08 -10.75
C MET A 54 7.95 -1.11 -9.60
N GLN A 55 9.06 -0.38 -9.65
CA GLN A 55 9.35 0.74 -8.77
C GLN A 55 9.65 2.00 -9.58
N GLY A 56 9.47 3.15 -8.97
CA GLY A 56 9.78 4.43 -9.61
C GLY A 56 9.65 5.62 -8.66
N GLY A 57 9.64 6.80 -9.25
CA GLY A 57 9.60 8.05 -8.51
C GLY A 57 10.86 8.31 -7.67
N LYS A 58 10.77 9.33 -6.82
CA LYS A 58 11.87 9.68 -5.91
C LYS A 58 11.90 8.71 -4.73
N VAL A 59 13.11 8.26 -4.38
CA VAL A 59 13.37 7.54 -3.14
C VAL A 59 13.02 8.42 -1.95
N ARG A 60 12.34 7.84 -0.96
CA ARG A 60 12.03 8.47 0.32
C ARG A 60 12.82 7.80 1.43
N TYR A 61 13.27 8.63 2.36
CA TYR A 61 13.93 8.22 3.59
C TYR A 61 12.92 8.42 4.72
N VAL A 62 12.58 7.33 5.41
CA VAL A 62 11.68 7.32 6.56
C VAL A 62 12.39 6.57 7.67
N ASP A 63 13.01 7.32 8.58
CA ASP A 63 13.87 6.77 9.63
C ASP A 63 14.98 5.88 9.04
N PHE A 64 15.02 4.59 9.38
CA PHE A 64 15.97 3.62 8.83
C PHE A 64 15.53 3.02 7.48
N LEU A 65 14.31 3.31 7.00
CA LEU A 65 13.77 2.77 5.75
C LEU A 65 14.05 3.70 4.57
N VAL A 66 14.72 3.17 3.55
CA VAL A 66 14.94 3.85 2.27
C VAL A 66 14.15 3.11 1.19
N ALA A 67 13.09 3.74 0.67
CA ALA A 67 12.19 3.09 -0.27
C ALA A 67 11.68 4.04 -1.38
N PRO A 68 11.64 3.59 -2.65
CA PRO A 68 10.96 4.29 -3.73
C PRO A 68 9.43 4.10 -3.67
N MET A 69 8.71 4.65 -4.64
CA MET A 69 7.33 4.23 -4.87
C MET A 69 7.34 2.87 -5.55
N ILE A 70 6.51 1.95 -5.07
CA ILE A 70 6.44 0.56 -5.56
C ILE A 70 5.00 0.25 -5.96
N ALA A 71 4.85 -0.47 -7.07
CA ALA A 71 3.58 -1.00 -7.54
C ALA A 71 3.54 -2.51 -7.33
N PHE A 72 2.43 -2.98 -6.77
CA PHE A 72 2.12 -4.38 -6.57
C PHE A 72 0.82 -4.73 -7.29
N LYS A 73 0.69 -5.97 -7.78
CA LYS A 73 -0.55 -6.49 -8.37
C LYS A 73 -1.31 -7.38 -7.39
N GLY A 74 -2.62 -7.51 -7.58
CA GLY A 74 -3.41 -8.52 -6.86
C GLY A 74 -3.49 -8.34 -5.34
N LEU A 75 -3.35 -7.11 -4.83
CA LEU A 75 -3.56 -6.83 -3.41
C LEU A 75 -5.05 -6.71 -3.09
N ASN A 76 -5.43 -7.17 -1.91
CA ASN A 76 -6.78 -6.95 -1.41
C ASN A 76 -6.92 -5.52 -0.90
N VAL A 77 -7.87 -4.78 -1.48
CA VAL A 77 -8.18 -3.40 -1.11
C VAL A 77 -9.67 -3.31 -0.83
N ILE A 78 -10.01 -2.91 0.39
CA ILE A 78 -11.39 -2.72 0.84
C ILE A 78 -11.60 -1.21 1.01
N LEU A 79 -12.61 -0.65 0.35
CA LEU A 79 -13.01 0.74 0.55
C LEU A 79 -13.96 0.82 1.75
N ALA A 80 -13.72 1.76 2.66
CA ALA A 80 -14.47 1.95 3.90
C ALA A 80 -15.14 3.33 3.97
#